data_AF-A0A849DZ63-F1
#
_entry.id   AF-A0A849DZ63-F1
#
_cell.length_a   1.000
_cell.length_b   1.000
_cell.length_c   1.000
_cell.angle_alpha   90.00
_cell.angle_beta   90.00
_cell.angle_gamma   90.00
#
_symmetry.space_group_name_H-M   'P 1'
#
loop_
_entity.id
_entity.type
_entity.pdbx_description
1 polymer ?
#
loop_
_entity_poly.entity_id
_entity_poly.type
_entity_poly.pdbx_seq_one_letter_code
_entity_poly.pdbx_strand_id
1 'polypeptide(L)'
;MMKRVLACLCLFAATVHADESVLLQRIVALETRVAELEEKLAPVLEEERVKAVADQQRAIARERMLMDAEFLIRHDLNLIEKAYLAAEQDWKTEEAKKAVAFLTEKYPAANRTGCAVLALAQASEGAEQLRLLQRAIEKHNSCFYPNGVQVGAYARLYLGMRYKRDGKNDAAKKLFDELRTDYPDAIDHKGQLLTSHLEGLD
;
A
#
# COMPACT_ATOMS: atom_id res chain seq x y z
N MET A 1 -9.75 96.10 -20.31
CA MET A 1 -9.60 95.97 -18.85
C MET A 1 -9.74 94.50 -18.48
N MET A 2 -8.61 93.87 -18.13
CA MET A 2 -8.50 92.45 -17.78
C MET A 2 -9.15 92.16 -16.42
N LYS A 3 -9.76 90.98 -16.28
CA LYS A 3 -9.66 90.15 -15.07
C LYS A 3 -9.94 88.69 -15.43
N ARG A 4 -8.85 87.95 -15.61
CA ARG A 4 -8.83 86.49 -15.73
C ARG A 4 -9.05 85.91 -14.33
N VAL A 5 -10.08 85.09 -14.16
CA VAL A 5 -10.23 84.25 -12.96
C VAL A 5 -9.67 82.88 -13.31
N LEU A 6 -8.51 82.59 -12.74
CA LEU A 6 -7.81 81.32 -12.82
C LEU A 6 -8.47 80.39 -11.79
N ALA A 7 -9.25 79.42 -12.23
CA ALA A 7 -9.76 78.36 -11.36
C ALA A 7 -8.71 77.25 -11.30
N CYS A 8 -8.00 77.16 -10.17
CA CYS A 8 -7.06 76.07 -9.88
C CYS A 8 -7.79 74.72 -9.87
N LEU A 9 -7.34 73.81 -10.74
CA LEU A 9 -7.46 72.37 -10.54
C LEU A 9 -6.67 72.00 -9.28
N CYS A 10 -7.34 71.51 -8.24
CA CYS A 10 -6.70 70.70 -7.20
C CYS A 10 -7.06 69.24 -7.47
N LEU A 11 -6.21 68.55 -8.23
CA LEU A 11 -6.16 67.09 -8.27
C LEU A 11 -5.72 66.60 -6.87
N PHE A 12 -6.66 66.13 -6.06
CA PHE A 12 -6.34 65.27 -4.92
C PHE A 12 -5.99 63.88 -5.46
N ALA A 13 -4.71 63.65 -5.77
CA ALA A 13 -4.18 62.30 -5.83
C ALA A 13 -4.01 61.83 -4.38
N ALA A 14 -5.05 61.22 -3.82
CA ALA A 14 -4.94 60.47 -2.58
C ALA A 14 -4.10 59.22 -2.86
N THR A 15 -2.79 59.30 -2.62
CA THR A 15 -1.92 58.13 -2.53
C THR A 15 -2.37 57.32 -1.33
N VAL A 16 -3.15 56.26 -1.56
CA VAL A 16 -3.36 55.20 -0.58
C VAL A 16 -2.02 54.46 -0.44
N HIS A 17 -1.12 55.01 0.37
CA HIS A 17 -0.01 54.23 0.92
C HIS A 17 -0.64 53.29 1.95
N ALA A 18 -1.04 52.10 1.50
CA ALA A 18 -1.17 50.99 2.42
C ALA A 18 0.16 50.88 3.16
N ASP A 19 0.12 51.05 4.48
CA ASP A 19 1.28 51.00 5.34
C ASP A 19 2.00 49.65 5.11
N GLU A 20 3.19 49.73 4.50
CA GLU A 20 3.98 48.57 4.11
C GLU A 20 4.24 47.64 5.30
N SER A 21 4.30 48.21 6.52
CA SER A 21 4.44 47.44 7.75
C SER A 21 3.21 46.59 8.07
N VAL A 22 2.00 47.10 7.82
CA VAL A 22 0.74 46.37 8.00
C VAL A 22 0.60 45.25 6.96
N LEU A 23 1.05 45.50 5.73
CA LEU A 23 1.09 44.48 4.70
C LEU A 23 2.06 43.36 5.06
N LEU A 24 3.28 43.69 5.52
CA LEU A 24 4.27 42.70 5.97
C LEU A 24 3.77 41.86 7.14
N GLN A 25 3.16 42.48 8.16
CA GLN A 25 2.55 41.74 9.28
C GLN A 25 1.46 40.78 8.82
N ARG A 26 0.64 41.19 7.84
CA ARG A 26 -0.40 40.35 7.28
C ARG A 26 0.17 39.20 6.45
N ILE A 27 1.25 39.42 5.69
CA ILE A 27 1.95 38.36 4.95
C ILE A 27 2.48 37.32 5.93
N VAL A 28 3.22 37.74 6.96
CA VAL A 28 3.76 36.82 7.99
C VAL A 28 2.63 36.04 8.67
N ALA A 29 1.53 36.70 9.06
CA ALA A 29 0.39 36.02 9.67
C ALA A 29 -0.30 35.02 8.72
N LEU A 30 -0.34 35.30 7.42
CA LEU A 30 -0.88 34.38 6.43
C LEU A 30 0.07 33.19 6.20
N GLU A 31 1.37 33.42 6.10
CA GLU A 31 2.38 32.37 5.97
C GLU A 31 2.33 31.39 7.16
N THR A 32 2.24 31.90 8.39
CA THR A 32 2.06 31.04 9.58
C THR A 32 0.78 30.22 9.51
N ARG A 33 -0.34 30.84 9.11
CA ARG A 33 -1.62 30.12 8.98
C ARG A 33 -1.60 29.08 7.88
N VAL A 34 -0.90 29.34 6.77
CA VAL A 34 -0.71 28.36 5.69
C VAL A 34 0.10 27.19 6.21
N ALA A 35 1.24 27.43 6.88
CA ALA A 35 2.05 26.36 7.46
C ALA A 35 1.26 25.49 8.46
N GLU A 36 0.47 26.11 9.35
CA GLU A 36 -0.40 25.38 10.28
C GLU A 36 -1.48 24.54 9.57
N LEU A 37 -2.02 25.04 8.46
CA LEU A 37 -3.02 24.31 7.68
C LEU A 37 -2.38 23.14 6.92
N GLU A 38 -1.20 23.34 6.34
CA GLU A 38 -0.42 22.29 5.67
C GLU A 38 -0.08 21.16 6.65
N GLU A 39 0.38 21.49 7.85
CA GLU A 39 0.67 20.50 8.90
C GLU A 39 -0.59 19.72 9.30
N LYS A 40 -1.72 20.40 9.48
CA LYS A 40 -3.00 19.75 9.83
C LYS A 40 -3.58 18.90 8.70
N LEU A 41 -3.32 19.28 7.45
CA LEU A 41 -3.86 18.60 6.27
C LEU A 41 -2.98 17.43 5.80
N ALA A 42 -1.68 17.44 6.11
CA ALA A 42 -0.74 16.38 5.79
C ALA A 42 -1.25 14.96 6.10
N PRO A 43 -1.79 14.63 7.30
CA PRO A 43 -2.29 13.28 7.57
C PRO A 43 -3.51 12.90 6.71
N VAL A 44 -4.38 13.85 6.38
CA VAL A 44 -5.56 13.60 5.54
C VAL A 44 -5.15 13.35 4.08
N LEU A 45 -4.17 14.12 3.57
CA LEU A 45 -3.64 13.91 2.23
C LEU A 45 -2.93 12.56 2.11
N GLU A 46 -2.19 12.17 3.15
CA GLU A 46 -1.55 10.87 3.19
C GLU A 46 -2.57 9.71 3.26
N GLU A 47 -3.63 9.85 4.06
CA GLU A 47 -4.71 8.86 4.11
C GLU A 47 -5.40 8.69 2.75
N GLU A 48 -5.74 9.78 2.07
CA GLU A 48 -6.36 9.71 0.74
C GLU A 48 -5.38 9.14 -0.31
N ARG A 49 -4.08 9.44 -0.21
CA ARG A 49 -3.06 8.83 -1.07
C ARG A 49 -2.98 7.31 -0.87
N VAL A 50 -2.90 6.84 0.38
CA VAL A 50 -2.85 5.41 0.71
C VAL A 50 -4.12 4.70 0.24
N LYS A 51 -5.28 5.32 0.42
CA LYS A 51 -6.55 4.79 -0.08
C LYS A 51 -6.58 4.65 -1.60
N ALA A 52 -6.09 5.64 -2.34
CA ALA A 52 -5.97 5.57 -3.80
C ALA A 52 -5.04 4.43 -4.24
N VAL A 53 -3.91 4.25 -3.55
CA VAL A 53 -3.01 3.10 -3.79
C VAL A 53 -3.74 1.78 -3.52
N ALA A 54 -4.46 1.67 -2.41
CA ALA A 54 -5.21 0.45 -2.09
C ALA A 54 -6.29 0.13 -3.14
N ASP A 55 -6.98 1.14 -3.67
CA ASP A 55 -7.95 0.96 -4.75
C ASP A 55 -7.28 0.50 -6.06
N GLN A 56 -6.09 1.02 -6.37
CA GLN A 56 -5.29 0.56 -7.50
C GLN A 56 -4.85 -0.90 -7.32
N GLN A 57 -4.35 -1.28 -6.14
CA GLN A 57 -3.95 -2.66 -5.84
C GLN A 57 -5.14 -3.64 -5.95
N ARG A 58 -6.34 -3.23 -5.49
CA ARG A 58 -7.58 -4.02 -5.70
C ARG A 58 -7.92 -4.17 -7.18
N ALA A 59 -7.68 -3.16 -8.00
CA ALA A 59 -7.91 -3.26 -9.45
C ALA A 59 -6.96 -4.28 -10.10
N ILE A 60 -5.66 -4.20 -9.79
CA ILE A 60 -4.65 -5.15 -10.24
C ILE A 60 -5.01 -6.58 -9.79
N ALA A 61 -5.43 -6.75 -8.54
CA ALA A 61 -5.86 -8.04 -8.02
C ALA A 61 -7.03 -8.64 -8.80
N ARG A 62 -8.05 -7.82 -9.13
CA ARG A 62 -9.18 -8.26 -9.95
C ARG A 62 -8.72 -8.72 -11.34
N GLU A 63 -7.86 -7.96 -11.99
CA GLU A 63 -7.30 -8.33 -13.30
C GLU A 63 -6.54 -9.65 -13.21
N ARG A 64 -5.63 -9.79 -12.23
CA ARG A 64 -4.85 -11.02 -12.06
C ARG A 64 -5.74 -12.23 -11.79
N MET A 65 -6.81 -12.08 -11.00
CA MET A 65 -7.75 -13.18 -10.74
C MET A 65 -8.49 -13.62 -12.00
N LEU A 66 -8.78 -12.70 -12.93
CA LEU A 66 -9.44 -13.04 -14.20
C LEU A 66 -8.51 -13.81 -15.15
N MET A 67 -7.20 -13.56 -15.10
CA MET A 67 -6.21 -14.22 -15.98
C MET A 67 -6.19 -15.76 -15.81
N ASP A 68 -6.60 -16.29 -14.66
CA ASP A 68 -6.69 -17.75 -14.47
C ASP A 68 -7.68 -18.39 -15.46
N ALA A 69 -8.70 -17.66 -15.90
CA ALA A 69 -9.68 -18.14 -16.88
C ALA A 69 -9.14 -18.20 -18.32
N GLU A 70 -7.95 -17.66 -18.59
CA GLU A 70 -7.31 -17.74 -19.91
C GLU A 70 -6.76 -19.14 -20.20
N PHE A 71 -6.42 -19.90 -19.16
CA PHE A 71 -5.79 -21.22 -19.28
C PHE A 71 -6.47 -22.32 -18.46
N LEU A 72 -7.43 -21.99 -17.59
CA LEU A 72 -8.22 -22.96 -16.83
C LEU A 72 -9.66 -22.99 -17.29
N ILE A 73 -10.24 -24.19 -17.34
CA ILE A 73 -11.67 -24.35 -17.61
C ILE A 73 -12.48 -24.11 -16.33
N ARG A 74 -13.78 -23.80 -16.49
CA ARG A 74 -14.70 -23.54 -15.38
C ARG A 74 -14.70 -24.63 -14.30
N HIS A 75 -14.57 -25.90 -14.71
CA HIS A 75 -14.48 -27.01 -13.76
C HIS A 75 -13.28 -26.84 -12.83
N ASP A 76 -12.09 -26.53 -13.37
CA ASP A 76 -10.86 -26.40 -12.59
C ASP A 76 -10.91 -25.19 -11.68
N LEU A 77 -11.42 -24.04 -12.17
CA LEU A 77 -11.66 -22.84 -11.35
C LEU A 77 -12.54 -23.15 -10.13
N ASN A 78 -13.60 -23.95 -10.33
CA ASN A 78 -14.48 -24.37 -9.22
C ASN A 78 -13.77 -25.31 -8.24
N LEU A 79 -12.92 -26.23 -8.73
CA LEU A 79 -12.14 -27.12 -7.86
C LEU A 79 -11.13 -26.34 -7.03
N ILE A 80 -10.46 -25.36 -7.65
CA ILE A 80 -9.51 -24.47 -6.99
C ILE A 80 -10.19 -23.72 -5.85
N GLU A 81 -11.34 -23.08 -6.12
CA GLU A 81 -12.03 -22.32 -5.08
C GLU A 81 -12.55 -23.22 -3.97
N LYS A 82 -13.08 -24.41 -4.29
CA LYS A 82 -13.51 -25.39 -3.27
C LYS A 82 -12.36 -25.83 -2.38
N ALA A 83 -11.19 -26.11 -2.95
CA ALA A 83 -10.02 -26.51 -2.19
C ALA A 83 -9.51 -25.37 -1.30
N TYR A 84 -9.50 -24.13 -1.81
CA TYR A 84 -9.14 -22.96 -1.01
C TYR A 84 -10.10 -22.79 0.18
N LEU A 85 -11.41 -22.79 -0.07
CA LEU A 85 -12.42 -22.61 0.97
C LEU A 85 -12.39 -23.74 2.01
N ALA A 86 -12.06 -24.97 1.60
CA ALA A 86 -11.88 -26.07 2.53
C ALA A 86 -10.70 -25.82 3.48
N ALA A 87 -9.61 -25.22 3.00
CA ALA A 87 -8.46 -24.86 3.82
C ALA A 87 -8.72 -23.63 4.71
N GLU A 88 -9.51 -22.67 4.24
CA GLU A 88 -9.83 -21.43 4.95
C GLU A 88 -10.61 -21.64 6.25
N GLN A 89 -11.27 -22.78 6.42
CA GLN A 89 -11.99 -23.12 7.66
C GLN A 89 -11.04 -23.15 8.86
N ASP A 90 -9.88 -23.80 8.72
CA ASP A 90 -8.81 -23.79 9.71
C ASP A 90 -7.48 -24.23 9.06
N TRP A 91 -6.61 -23.25 8.84
CA TRP A 91 -5.30 -23.43 8.21
C TRP A 91 -4.33 -24.32 9.02
N LYS A 92 -4.61 -24.63 10.29
CA LYS A 92 -3.74 -25.48 11.12
C LYS A 92 -4.03 -26.97 10.96
N THR A 93 -5.11 -27.34 10.28
CA THR A 93 -5.54 -28.73 10.11
C THR A 93 -4.74 -29.47 9.04
N GLU A 94 -4.71 -30.80 9.14
CA GLU A 94 -4.11 -31.65 8.08
C GLU A 94 -4.95 -31.59 6.79
N GLU A 95 -6.25 -31.34 6.90
CA GLU A 95 -7.16 -31.12 5.78
C GLU A 95 -6.76 -29.87 4.99
N ALA A 96 -6.45 -28.76 5.66
CA ALA A 96 -5.95 -27.56 5.01
C ALA A 96 -4.61 -27.83 4.30
N LYS A 97 -3.68 -28.55 4.94
CA LYS A 97 -2.40 -28.93 4.29
C LYS A 97 -2.62 -29.79 3.05
N LYS A 98 -3.52 -30.77 3.11
CA LYS A 98 -3.89 -31.61 1.94
C LYS A 98 -4.52 -30.79 0.82
N ALA A 99 -5.40 -29.85 1.14
CA ALA A 99 -6.03 -28.97 0.17
C ALA A 99 -4.99 -28.06 -0.51
N VAL A 100 -4.06 -27.47 0.25
CA VAL A 100 -2.96 -26.68 -0.30
C VAL A 100 -2.01 -27.55 -1.12
N ALA A 101 -1.70 -28.77 -0.67
CA ALA A 101 -0.89 -29.72 -1.44
C ALA A 101 -1.54 -30.01 -2.80
N PHE A 102 -2.83 -30.35 -2.82
CA PHE A 102 -3.62 -30.55 -4.04
C PHE A 102 -3.56 -29.33 -4.98
N LEU A 103 -3.77 -28.12 -4.45
CA LEU A 103 -3.69 -26.89 -5.23
C LEU A 103 -2.29 -26.71 -5.84
N THR A 104 -1.25 -26.92 -5.06
CA THR A 104 0.13 -26.72 -5.52
C THR A 104 0.64 -27.78 -6.48
N GLU A 105 0.08 -28.99 -6.43
CA GLU A 105 0.42 -30.07 -7.35
C GLU A 105 -0.35 -29.93 -8.67
N LYS A 106 -1.67 -29.70 -8.59
CA LYS A 106 -2.54 -29.72 -9.77
C LYS A 106 -2.66 -28.36 -10.46
N TYR A 107 -2.61 -27.27 -9.70
CA TYR A 107 -2.83 -25.91 -10.19
C TYR A 107 -1.75 -24.93 -9.71
N PRO A 108 -0.45 -25.22 -9.93
CA PRO A 108 0.64 -24.40 -9.40
C PRO A 108 0.64 -22.95 -9.92
N ALA A 109 0.08 -22.70 -11.10
CA ALA A 109 0.05 -21.36 -11.71
C ALA A 109 -1.18 -20.53 -11.31
N ALA A 110 -2.19 -21.12 -10.67
CA ALA A 110 -3.41 -20.41 -10.32
C ALA A 110 -3.15 -19.37 -9.23
N ASN A 111 -3.78 -18.20 -9.36
CA ASN A 111 -3.69 -17.11 -8.40
C ASN A 111 -4.08 -17.55 -6.98
N ARG A 112 -5.16 -18.33 -6.88
CA ARG A 112 -5.68 -18.81 -5.60
C ARG A 112 -4.75 -19.80 -4.90
N THR A 113 -3.95 -20.55 -5.66
CA THR A 113 -2.89 -21.43 -5.11
C THR A 113 -1.85 -20.60 -4.37
N GLY A 114 -1.41 -19.47 -4.94
CA GLY A 114 -0.49 -18.56 -4.27
C GLY A 114 -1.05 -18.00 -2.95
N CYS A 115 -2.32 -17.59 -2.97
CA CYS A 115 -3.02 -17.13 -1.77
C CYS A 115 -3.08 -18.23 -0.69
N ALA A 116 -3.37 -19.46 -1.08
CA ALA A 116 -3.45 -20.60 -0.15
C ALA A 116 -2.09 -20.93 0.48
N VAL A 117 -1.01 -20.89 -0.31
CA VAL A 117 0.36 -21.14 0.18
C VAL A 117 0.76 -20.10 1.23
N LEU A 118 0.48 -18.82 0.98
CA LEU A 118 0.79 -17.76 1.95
C LEU A 118 -0.09 -17.84 3.19
N ALA A 119 -1.40 -18.09 3.06
CA ALA A 119 -2.29 -18.25 4.20
C ALA A 119 -1.83 -19.39 5.12
N LEU A 120 -1.47 -20.55 4.53
CA LEU A 120 -0.89 -21.65 5.28
C LEU A 120 0.45 -21.26 5.93
N ALA A 121 1.30 -20.48 5.25
CA ALA A 121 2.57 -20.00 5.80
C ALA A 121 2.35 -19.12 7.05
N GLN A 122 1.35 -18.24 7.02
CA GLN A 122 0.99 -17.37 8.14
C GLN A 122 0.47 -18.16 9.34
N ALA A 123 -0.22 -19.28 9.11
CA ALA A 123 -0.72 -20.17 10.17
C ALA A 123 0.33 -21.19 10.66
N SER A 124 1.40 -21.39 9.90
CA SER A 124 2.48 -22.33 10.20
C SER A 124 3.55 -21.72 11.11
N GLU A 125 4.39 -22.58 11.67
CA GLU A 125 5.51 -22.18 12.54
C GLU A 125 6.82 -22.86 12.12
N GLY A 126 7.91 -22.53 12.83
CA GLY A 126 9.19 -23.22 12.66
C GLY A 126 9.74 -23.20 11.22
N ALA A 127 10.31 -24.33 10.80
CA ALA A 127 10.90 -24.51 9.48
C ALA A 127 9.84 -24.58 8.35
N GLU A 128 8.63 -25.05 8.66
CA GLU A 128 7.54 -25.14 7.67
C GLU A 128 7.11 -23.76 7.21
N GLN A 129 6.92 -22.82 8.15
CA GLN A 129 6.64 -21.42 7.84
C GLN A 129 7.68 -20.82 6.91
N LEU A 130 8.98 -20.98 7.23
CA LEU A 130 10.08 -20.44 6.42
C LEU A 130 10.04 -20.98 4.99
N ARG A 131 9.84 -22.29 4.84
CA ARG A 131 9.77 -22.95 3.53
C ARG A 131 8.57 -22.46 2.71
N LEU A 132 7.41 -22.30 3.34
CA LEU A 132 6.19 -21.83 2.67
C LEU A 132 6.30 -20.36 2.27
N LEU A 133 6.86 -19.49 3.12
CA LEU A 133 7.11 -18.08 2.80
C LEU A 133 8.08 -17.96 1.62
N GLN A 134 9.17 -18.71 1.63
CA GLN A 134 10.12 -18.75 0.51
C GLN A 134 9.44 -19.23 -0.78
N ARG A 135 8.61 -20.26 -0.71
CA ARG A 135 7.83 -20.75 -1.86
C ARG A 135 6.86 -19.70 -2.39
N ALA A 136 6.17 -18.97 -1.51
CA ALA A 136 5.27 -17.89 -1.90
C ALA A 136 6.01 -16.80 -2.70
N ILE A 137 7.21 -16.41 -2.23
CA ILE A 137 8.08 -15.46 -2.93
C ILE A 137 8.53 -16.00 -4.28
N GLU A 138 9.02 -17.23 -4.36
CA GLU A 138 9.65 -17.76 -5.58
C GLU A 138 8.65 -18.16 -6.67
N LYS A 139 7.50 -18.70 -6.27
CA LYS A 139 6.55 -19.34 -7.20
C LYS A 139 5.26 -18.56 -7.37
N HIS A 140 4.92 -17.71 -6.41
CA HIS A 140 3.63 -17.05 -6.34
C HIS A 140 3.73 -15.54 -6.15
N ASN A 141 4.88 -14.95 -6.52
CA ASN A 141 5.19 -13.54 -6.32
C ASN A 141 4.10 -12.58 -6.85
N SER A 142 3.56 -12.90 -8.01
CA SER A 142 2.58 -12.10 -8.75
C SER A 142 1.12 -12.50 -8.46
N CYS A 143 0.88 -13.37 -7.48
CA CYS A 143 -0.49 -13.69 -7.05
C CYS A 143 -1.02 -12.60 -6.12
N PHE A 144 -2.34 -12.44 -6.09
CA PHE A 144 -3.05 -11.43 -5.32
C PHE A 144 -4.27 -12.00 -4.60
N TYR A 145 -4.47 -11.56 -3.37
CA TYR A 145 -5.78 -11.71 -2.71
C TYR A 145 -6.79 -10.74 -3.33
N PRO A 146 -8.10 -11.05 -3.27
CA PRO A 146 -9.15 -10.19 -3.84
C PRO A 146 -9.17 -8.74 -3.31
N ASN A 147 -8.64 -8.53 -2.11
CA ASN A 147 -8.58 -7.22 -1.46
C ASN A 147 -7.35 -6.39 -1.84
N GLY A 148 -6.50 -6.86 -2.78
CA GLY A 148 -5.34 -6.14 -3.28
C GLY A 148 -4.00 -6.54 -2.66
N VAL A 149 -3.97 -7.46 -1.69
CA VAL A 149 -2.70 -7.91 -1.09
C VAL A 149 -1.92 -8.77 -2.08
N GLN A 150 -0.71 -8.33 -2.42
CA GLN A 150 0.21 -9.13 -3.25
C GLN A 150 0.91 -10.20 -2.41
N VAL A 151 0.83 -11.46 -2.85
CA VAL A 151 1.36 -12.62 -2.14
C VAL A 151 2.88 -12.51 -1.95
N GLY A 152 3.62 -12.18 -2.99
CA GLY A 152 5.09 -12.08 -2.91
C GLY A 152 5.58 -11.01 -1.95
N ALA A 153 4.96 -9.82 -2.00
CA ALA A 153 5.32 -8.72 -1.10
C ALA A 153 4.99 -9.08 0.35
N TYR A 154 3.78 -9.57 0.61
CA TYR A 154 3.37 -9.89 1.98
C TYR A 154 4.18 -11.05 2.58
N ALA A 155 4.57 -12.05 1.76
CA ALA A 155 5.48 -13.09 2.17
C ALA A 155 6.87 -12.56 2.59
N ARG A 156 7.41 -11.55 1.89
CA ARG A 156 8.68 -10.90 2.28
C ARG A 156 8.59 -10.21 3.62
N LEU A 157 7.48 -9.53 3.90
CA LEU A 157 7.26 -8.91 5.22
C LEU A 157 7.31 -9.97 6.33
N TYR A 158 6.53 -11.04 6.20
CA TYR A 158 6.52 -12.12 7.20
C TYR A 158 7.89 -12.81 7.34
N LEU A 159 8.58 -13.05 6.23
CA LEU A 159 9.90 -13.70 6.26
C LEU A 159 10.96 -12.78 6.89
N GLY A 160 10.93 -11.48 6.58
CA GLY A 160 11.80 -10.48 7.19
C GLY A 160 11.58 -10.37 8.69
N MET A 161 10.31 -10.29 9.12
CA MET A 161 9.96 -10.28 10.54
C MET A 161 10.44 -11.55 11.26
N ARG A 162 10.31 -12.71 10.61
CA ARG A 162 10.81 -13.97 11.14
C ARG A 162 12.33 -13.97 11.27
N TYR A 163 13.05 -13.50 10.26
CA TYR A 163 14.51 -13.37 10.30
C TYR A 163 14.98 -12.39 11.37
N LYS A 164 14.31 -11.25 11.55
CA LYS A 164 14.63 -10.29 12.63
C LYS A 164 14.47 -10.97 14.00
N ARG A 165 13.36 -11.68 14.22
CA ARG A 165 13.11 -12.44 15.46
C ARG A 165 14.18 -13.52 15.71
N ASP A 166 14.63 -14.18 14.66
CA ASP A 166 15.66 -15.22 14.72
C ASP A 166 17.10 -14.64 14.77
N GLY A 167 17.26 -13.30 14.89
CA GLY A 167 18.56 -12.61 14.97
C GLY A 167 19.31 -12.48 13.65
N LYS A 168 18.68 -12.84 12.52
CA LYS A 168 19.26 -12.78 11.17
C LYS A 168 19.04 -11.40 10.54
N ASN A 169 19.62 -10.37 11.17
CA ASN A 169 19.36 -8.97 10.84
C ASN A 169 19.65 -8.62 9.38
N ASP A 170 20.77 -9.07 8.81
CA ASP A 170 21.13 -8.75 7.42
C ASP A 170 20.13 -9.35 6.41
N ALA A 171 19.68 -10.58 6.67
CA ALA A 171 18.68 -11.24 5.82
C ALA A 171 17.31 -10.56 5.92
N ALA A 172 16.92 -10.14 7.14
CA ALA A 172 15.70 -9.35 7.34
C ALA A 172 15.77 -8.00 6.61
N LYS A 173 16.90 -7.29 6.77
CA LYS A 173 17.14 -5.99 6.14
C LYS A 173 17.02 -6.08 4.63
N LYS A 174 17.60 -7.11 4.00
CA LYS A 174 17.48 -7.32 2.56
C LYS A 174 16.01 -7.39 2.11
N LEU A 175 15.18 -8.16 2.82
CA LEU A 175 13.75 -8.30 2.48
C LEU A 175 12.97 -6.99 2.70
N PHE A 176 13.33 -6.22 3.72
CA PHE A 176 12.73 -4.90 3.98
C PHE A 176 13.14 -3.88 2.92
N ASP A 177 14.38 -3.91 2.45
CA ASP A 177 14.84 -3.06 1.35
C ASP A 177 14.14 -3.43 0.03
N GLU A 178 13.96 -4.72 -0.26
CA GLU A 178 13.14 -5.19 -1.39
C GLU A 178 11.70 -4.65 -1.28
N LEU A 179 11.08 -4.66 -0.10
CA LEU A 179 9.74 -4.10 0.07
C LEU A 179 9.68 -2.59 -0.23
N ARG A 180 10.67 -1.82 0.23
CA ARG A 180 10.73 -0.38 0.00
C ARG A 180 10.97 -0.01 -1.46
N THR A 181 11.72 -0.83 -2.18
CA THR A 181 12.19 -0.51 -3.55
C THR A 181 11.34 -1.15 -4.63
N ASP A 182 11.07 -2.45 -4.52
CA ASP A 182 10.38 -3.23 -5.55
C ASP A 182 8.86 -3.28 -5.32
N TYR A 183 8.40 -3.04 -4.08
CA TYR A 183 7.00 -3.14 -3.69
C TYR A 183 6.48 -1.92 -2.88
N PRO A 184 6.79 -0.67 -3.28
CA PRO A 184 6.45 0.52 -2.48
C PRO A 184 4.95 0.71 -2.26
N ASP A 185 4.14 0.21 -3.19
CA ASP A 185 2.67 0.32 -3.19
C ASP A 185 1.97 -0.94 -2.67
N ALA A 186 2.72 -1.96 -2.23
CA ALA A 186 2.11 -3.17 -1.70
C ALA A 186 1.37 -2.85 -0.39
N ILE A 187 0.19 -3.46 -0.24
CA ILE A 187 -0.70 -3.23 0.91
C ILE A 187 -0.92 -4.50 1.74
N ASP A 188 -1.30 -4.30 3.00
CA ASP A 188 -1.83 -5.35 3.88
C ASP A 188 -3.35 -5.55 3.70
N HIS A 189 -3.93 -6.48 4.46
CA HIS A 189 -5.35 -6.79 4.34
C HIS A 189 -6.29 -5.64 4.74
N LYS A 190 -5.79 -4.61 5.43
CA LYS A 190 -6.52 -3.39 5.82
C LYS A 190 -6.34 -2.26 4.80
N GLY A 191 -5.52 -2.47 3.75
CA GLY A 191 -5.21 -1.46 2.74
C GLY A 191 -4.11 -0.48 3.17
N GLN A 192 -3.37 -0.77 4.25
CA GLN A 192 -2.21 0.03 4.67
C GLN A 192 -0.96 -0.43 3.92
N LEU A 193 -0.05 0.49 3.64
CA LEU A 193 1.21 0.14 2.97
C LEU A 193 2.04 -0.83 3.81
N LEU A 194 2.68 -1.82 3.16
CA LEU A 194 3.55 -2.75 3.89
C LEU A 194 4.75 -2.05 4.52
N THR A 195 5.19 -0.93 3.96
CA THR A 195 6.30 -0.12 4.46
C THR A 195 6.02 0.52 5.81
N SER A 196 4.76 0.80 6.17
CA SER A 196 4.42 1.34 7.50
C SER A 196 4.68 0.33 8.62
N HIS A 197 4.69 -0.97 8.32
CA HIS A 197 5.04 -2.02 9.28
C HIS A 197 6.55 -2.12 9.52
N LEU A 198 7.36 -1.39 8.75
CA LEU A 198 8.83 -1.39 8.85
C LEU A 198 9.36 -0.28 9.76
N GLU A 199 8.50 0.63 10.22
CA GLU A 199 8.89 1.73 11.10
C GLU A 199 9.48 1.18 12.41
N GLY A 200 10.70 1.63 12.74
CA GLY A 200 11.42 1.16 13.93
C GLY A 200 12.05 -0.24 13.81
N LEU A 201 12.03 -0.85 12.61
CA LEU A 201 12.63 -2.18 12.37
C LEU A 201 14.00 -2.14 11.67
N ASP A 202 14.56 -0.95 11.49
CA ASP A 202 15.92 -0.75 10.96
C ASP A 202 17.00 -1.51 11.78
#